data_AF-A0A3A8GMD4-F1
#
_entry.id   AF-A0A3A8GMD4-F1
#
_cell.length_a   1.000
_cell.length_b   1.000
_cell.length_c   1.000
_cell.angle_alpha   90.00
_cell.angle_beta   90.00
_cell.angle_gamma   90.00
#
_symmetry.space_group_name_H-M   'P 1'
#
loop_
_entity.id
_entity.type
_entity.pdbx_description
1 polymer ?
#
loop_
_entity_poly.entity_id
_entity_poly.type
_entity_poly.pdbx_seq_one_letter_code
_entity_poly.pdbx_strand_id
1 'polypeptide(L)'
;MRALAVMALLWGVSAAAQAAPPQDSWVITTEPLAGAARDTVEASVDASVLRRGAPVPMTLRILDEHGAVLATVTGIASPTAPLWVSARAPSSAGVRAQLILPKDAEQLTAGDLILTREGLGDPPPPPGELHCLIPRAGDPGTTMPEPVTMGKCWVETEES
;
A
#
# COMPACT_ATOMS: atom_id res chain seq x y z
N MET A 1 -38.01 46.12 -0.68
CA MET A 1 -37.16 45.62 -1.78
C MET A 1 -36.10 44.71 -1.17
N ARG A 2 -35.92 43.52 -1.74
CA ARG A 2 -35.17 42.38 -1.19
C ARG A 2 -33.65 42.62 -1.24
N ALA A 3 -32.97 42.50 -0.11
CA ALA A 3 -31.53 42.27 -0.08
C ALA A 3 -31.29 40.76 0.00
N LEU A 4 -30.93 40.14 -1.13
CA LEU A 4 -30.46 38.75 -1.17
C LEU A 4 -28.93 38.80 -1.22
N ALA A 5 -28.31 38.71 -0.03
CA ALA A 5 -26.88 38.48 0.09
C ALA A 5 -26.64 36.97 -0.12
N VAL A 6 -26.20 36.61 -1.34
CA VAL A 6 -25.72 35.27 -1.66
C VAL A 6 -24.31 35.17 -1.10
N MET A 7 -24.17 34.65 0.13
CA MET A 7 -22.87 34.18 0.61
C MET A 7 -22.61 32.82 -0.02
N ALA A 8 -21.89 32.83 -1.14
CA ALA A 8 -21.30 31.63 -1.71
C ALA A 8 -20.26 31.10 -0.71
N LEU A 9 -20.62 30.04 -0.01
CA LEU A 9 -19.70 29.26 0.81
C LEU A 9 -18.63 28.68 -0.13
N LEU A 10 -17.43 29.26 -0.07
CA LEU A 10 -16.21 28.68 -0.61
C LEU A 10 -15.91 27.39 0.15
N TRP A 11 -16.50 26.28 -0.30
CA TRP A 11 -16.04 24.95 0.04
C TRP A 11 -14.72 24.73 -0.69
N GLY A 12 -13.65 25.20 -0.06
CA GLY A 12 -12.28 24.85 -0.46
C GLY A 12 -12.14 23.35 -0.34
N VAL A 13 -12.12 22.66 -1.49
CA VAL A 13 -11.66 21.28 -1.55
C VAL A 13 -10.16 21.35 -1.37
N SER A 14 -9.69 21.17 -0.14
CA SER A 14 -8.28 20.94 0.10
C SER A 14 -7.98 19.54 -0.42
N ALA A 15 -7.64 19.45 -1.72
CA ALA A 15 -6.96 18.27 -2.22
C ALA A 15 -5.64 18.19 -1.45
N ALA A 16 -5.54 17.24 -0.51
CA ALA A 16 -4.29 16.96 0.14
C ALA A 16 -3.30 16.56 -0.95
N ALA A 17 -2.36 17.45 -1.27
CA ALA A 17 -1.30 17.17 -2.21
C ALA A 17 -0.52 15.96 -1.68
N GLN A 18 -0.59 14.85 -2.39
CA GLN A 18 0.10 13.62 -2.01
C GLN A 18 1.60 13.88 -2.10
N ALA A 19 2.31 13.74 -0.98
CA ALA A 19 3.76 13.87 -0.98
C ALA A 19 4.36 12.75 -1.83
N ALA A 20 5.09 13.14 -2.88
CA ALA A 20 5.92 12.24 -3.64
C ALA A 20 6.88 11.52 -2.67
N PRO A 21 7.17 10.22 -2.89
CA PRO A 21 8.14 9.51 -2.08
C PRO A 21 9.49 10.26 -2.05
N PRO A 22 10.20 10.31 -0.91
CA PRO A 22 11.54 10.86 -0.87
C PRO A 22 12.47 10.17 -1.88
N GLN A 23 13.40 10.91 -2.50
CA GLN A 23 14.32 10.33 -3.50
C GLN A 23 15.25 9.23 -2.94
N ASP A 24 15.37 9.17 -1.61
CA ASP A 24 16.10 8.13 -0.87
C ASP A 24 15.18 7.10 -0.22
N SER A 25 14.11 6.74 -0.93
CA SER A 25 13.23 5.65 -0.55
C SER A 25 13.19 4.54 -1.61
N TRP A 26 12.94 3.32 -1.15
CA TRP A 26 12.49 2.21 -1.95
C TRP A 26 10.97 2.24 -2.00
N VAL A 27 10.43 1.97 -3.18
CA VAL A 27 8.99 1.90 -3.41
C VAL A 27 8.68 0.52 -3.98
N ILE A 28 7.84 -0.22 -3.27
CA ILE A 28 7.38 -1.56 -3.63
C ILE A 28 5.88 -1.43 -3.87
N THR A 29 5.40 -1.84 -5.05
CA THR A 29 3.98 -1.74 -5.40
C THR A 29 3.50 -3.09 -5.90
N THR A 30 2.35 -3.55 -5.42
CA THR A 30 1.74 -4.80 -5.87
C THR A 30 1.20 -4.67 -7.29
N GLU A 31 0.95 -5.82 -7.92
CA GLU A 31 0.04 -5.89 -9.07
C GLU A 31 -1.37 -5.40 -8.67
N PRO A 32 -2.19 -4.96 -9.65
CA PRO A 32 -3.55 -4.51 -9.37
C PRO A 32 -4.49 -5.67 -9.02
N LEU A 33 -5.23 -5.54 -7.92
CA LEU A 33 -6.29 -6.46 -7.50
C LEU A 33 -7.68 -5.90 -7.82
N ALA A 34 -8.33 -6.45 -8.84
CA ALA A 34 -9.69 -6.06 -9.24
C ALA A 34 -10.75 -6.74 -8.34
N GLY A 35 -11.99 -6.24 -8.40
CA GLY A 35 -13.11 -6.76 -7.61
C GLY A 35 -14.37 -5.92 -7.84
N ALA A 36 -15.21 -5.74 -6.83
CA ALA A 36 -16.42 -4.93 -6.91
C ALA A 36 -16.27 -3.56 -6.22
N ALA A 37 -17.10 -2.60 -6.61
CA ALA A 37 -17.14 -1.31 -5.94
C ALA A 37 -17.60 -1.48 -4.48
N ARG A 38 -17.01 -0.72 -3.57
CA ARG A 38 -17.26 -0.72 -2.11
C ARG A 38 -16.75 -1.95 -1.35
N ASP A 39 -16.01 -2.83 -2.00
CA ASP A 39 -15.24 -3.86 -1.30
C ASP A 39 -14.34 -3.24 -0.23
N THR A 40 -14.12 -3.98 0.86
CA THR A 40 -13.05 -3.65 1.79
C THR A 40 -11.74 -4.05 1.16
N VAL A 41 -10.80 -3.13 1.12
CA VAL A 41 -9.44 -3.38 0.69
C VAL A 41 -8.53 -3.22 1.89
N GLU A 42 -7.75 -4.25 2.18
CA GLU A 42 -6.78 -4.23 3.27
C GLU A 42 -5.39 -4.42 2.68
N ALA A 43 -4.46 -3.58 3.11
CA ALA A 43 -3.05 -3.77 2.82
C ALA A 43 -2.32 -3.99 4.14
N SER A 44 -1.44 -4.98 4.19
CA SER A 44 -0.60 -5.26 5.34
C SER A 44 0.84 -5.55 4.94
N VAL A 45 1.76 -5.29 5.88
CA VAL A 45 3.16 -5.65 5.75
C VAL A 45 3.52 -6.52 6.93
N ASP A 46 3.80 -7.79 6.64
CA ASP A 46 4.46 -8.68 7.58
C ASP A 46 5.97 -8.52 7.44
N ALA A 47 6.54 -7.71 8.34
CA ALA A 47 7.97 -7.47 8.37
C ALA A 47 8.68 -8.64 9.05
N SER A 48 9.31 -9.48 8.24
CA SER A 48 10.31 -10.43 8.71
C SER A 48 11.48 -9.68 9.35
N VAL A 49 11.97 -10.19 10.49
CA VAL A 49 12.98 -9.61 11.39
C VAL A 49 13.97 -8.66 10.71
N LEU A 50 14.11 -7.42 11.21
CA LEU A 50 15.15 -6.48 10.79
C LEU A 50 16.52 -6.97 11.30
N ARG A 51 17.50 -7.17 10.41
CA ARG A 51 18.81 -7.80 10.72
C ARG A 51 19.61 -7.15 11.86
N ARG A 52 19.36 -5.88 12.20
CA ARG A 52 20.04 -5.14 13.29
C ARG A 52 19.12 -4.62 14.40
N GLY A 53 17.82 -4.98 14.39
CA GLY A 53 16.88 -4.57 15.45
C GLY A 53 16.61 -3.06 15.58
N ALA A 54 17.13 -2.23 14.67
CA ALA A 54 16.79 -0.81 14.61
C ALA A 54 15.40 -0.64 13.99
N PRO A 55 14.49 0.14 14.59
CA PRO A 55 13.17 0.38 14.02
C PRO A 55 13.28 1.13 12.70
N VAL A 56 12.68 0.58 11.64
CA VAL A 56 12.64 1.22 10.32
C VAL A 56 11.25 1.86 10.13
N PRO A 57 11.17 3.18 9.92
CA PRO A 57 9.91 3.81 9.57
C PRO A 57 9.50 3.39 8.15
N MET A 58 8.24 3.00 8.01
CA MET A 58 7.64 2.55 6.76
C MET A 58 6.35 3.33 6.50
N THR A 59 6.03 3.58 5.24
CA THR A 59 4.74 4.12 4.83
C THR A 59 4.03 3.11 3.95
N LEU A 60 2.84 2.68 4.36
CA LEU A 60 1.97 1.80 3.59
C LEU A 60 0.80 2.62 3.02
N ARG A 61 0.45 2.36 1.76
CA ARG A 61 -0.58 3.07 1.02
C ARG A 61 -1.44 2.07 0.25
N ILE A 62 -2.74 2.36 0.15
CA ILE A 62 -3.64 1.75 -0.84
C ILE A 62 -3.83 2.78 -1.94
N LEU A 63 -3.61 2.37 -3.19
CA LEU A 63 -3.76 3.19 -4.39
C LEU A 63 -4.92 2.67 -5.23
N ASP A 64 -5.66 3.57 -5.86
CA ASP A 64 -6.57 3.21 -6.95
C ASP A 64 -5.81 2.95 -8.28
N GLU A 65 -6.56 2.62 -9.33
CA GLU A 65 -6.03 2.36 -10.67
C GLU A 65 -5.24 3.54 -11.25
N HIS A 66 -5.61 4.77 -10.90
CA HIS A 66 -4.97 6.01 -11.37
C HIS A 66 -3.80 6.45 -10.48
N GLY A 67 -3.53 5.72 -9.40
CA GLY A 67 -2.47 6.04 -8.44
C GLY A 67 -2.89 7.01 -7.34
N ALA A 68 -4.19 7.31 -7.20
CA ALA A 68 -4.69 8.11 -6.10
C ALA A 68 -4.65 7.30 -4.80
N VAL A 69 -4.08 7.89 -3.75
CA VAL A 69 -4.04 7.31 -2.40
C VAL A 69 -5.44 7.28 -1.80
N LEU A 70 -5.96 6.08 -1.57
CA LEU A 70 -7.23 5.82 -0.90
C LEU A 70 -7.08 5.80 0.62
N ALA A 71 -5.97 5.25 1.11
CA ALA A 71 -5.60 5.26 2.51
C ALA A 71 -4.09 5.18 2.69
N THR A 72 -3.59 5.69 3.81
CA THR A 72 -2.17 5.63 4.14
C THR A 72 -1.96 5.51 5.64
N VAL A 73 -0.92 4.76 6.01
CA VAL A 73 -0.41 4.70 7.38
C VAL A 73 1.10 4.83 7.33
N THR A 74 1.68 5.49 8.33
CA THR A 74 3.14 5.55 8.52
C THR A 74 3.45 5.10 9.94
N GLY A 75 4.40 4.19 10.07
CA GLY A 75 4.73 3.59 11.36
C GLY A 75 5.97 2.71 11.29
N ILE A 76 6.23 1.99 12.36
CA ILE A 76 7.31 0.99 12.42
C ILE A 76 6.64 -0.38 12.38
N ALA A 77 6.97 -1.19 11.39
CA ALA A 77 6.53 -2.59 11.35
C ALA A 77 7.48 -3.45 12.20
N SER A 78 6.93 -4.40 12.94
CA SER A 78 7.71 -5.41 13.66
C SER A 78 7.00 -6.76 13.61
N PRO A 79 7.68 -7.88 13.90
CA PRO A 79 7.06 -9.21 13.86
C PRO A 79 5.85 -9.37 14.79
N THR A 80 5.72 -8.52 15.83
CA THR A 80 4.59 -8.54 16.77
C THR A 80 3.60 -7.40 16.54
N ALA A 81 3.87 -6.52 15.58
CA ALA A 81 3.04 -5.38 15.24
C ALA A 81 3.19 -5.09 13.74
N PRO A 82 2.44 -5.82 12.88
CA PRO A 82 2.43 -5.56 11.44
C PRO A 82 1.82 -4.19 11.17
N LEU A 83 2.30 -3.55 10.10
CA LEU A 83 1.70 -2.31 9.62
C LEU A 83 0.54 -2.66 8.70
N TRP A 84 -0.64 -2.12 8.95
CA TRP A 84 -1.83 -2.39 8.15
C TRP A 84 -2.66 -1.13 7.95
N VAL A 85 -3.42 -1.09 6.86
CA VAL A 85 -4.35 -0.02 6.54
C VAL A 85 -5.51 -0.58 5.73
N SER A 86 -6.71 -0.04 5.94
CA SER A 86 -7.90 -0.44 5.18
C SER A 86 -8.59 0.76 4.50
N ALA A 87 -9.25 0.48 3.38
CA ALA A 87 -10.01 1.45 2.61
C ALA A 87 -11.23 0.80 1.95
N ARG A 88 -12.15 1.63 1.45
CA ARG A 88 -13.23 1.16 0.56
C ARG A 88 -12.83 1.38 -0.89
N ALA A 89 -12.97 0.34 -1.72
CA ALA A 89 -12.73 0.46 -3.16
C ALA A 89 -13.77 1.42 -3.79
N PRO A 90 -13.35 2.48 -4.51
CA PRO A 90 -14.28 3.42 -5.12
C PRO A 90 -15.01 2.83 -6.35
N SER A 91 -14.43 1.81 -6.97
CA SER A 91 -14.94 1.16 -8.18
C SER A 91 -14.53 -0.32 -8.24
N SER A 92 -14.97 -1.04 -9.27
CA SER A 92 -14.53 -2.40 -9.58
C SER A 92 -13.10 -2.48 -10.15
N ALA A 93 -12.46 -1.34 -10.39
CA ALA A 93 -11.10 -1.29 -10.93
C ALA A 93 -10.06 -1.87 -9.97
N GLY A 94 -8.88 -2.18 -10.50
CA GLY A 94 -7.76 -2.69 -9.74
C GLY A 94 -7.26 -1.69 -8.71
N VAL A 95 -7.09 -2.15 -7.46
CA VAL A 95 -6.40 -1.42 -6.39
C VAL A 95 -5.02 -2.01 -6.18
N ARG A 96 -4.07 -1.22 -5.67
CA ARG A 96 -2.68 -1.66 -5.41
C ARG A 96 -2.29 -1.30 -3.99
N ALA A 97 -1.47 -2.13 -3.34
CA ALA A 97 -0.74 -1.71 -2.17
C ALA A 97 0.62 -1.14 -2.58
N GLN A 98 1.05 -0.07 -1.91
CA GLN A 98 2.36 0.52 -2.08
C GLN A 98 3.03 0.68 -0.72
N LEU A 99 4.23 0.12 -0.61
CA LEU A 99 5.10 0.24 0.55
C LEU A 99 6.29 1.14 0.20
N ILE A 100 6.55 2.12 1.06
CA ILE A 100 7.67 3.06 0.94
C ILE A 100 8.57 2.87 2.16
N LEU A 101 9.86 2.68 1.90
CA LEU A 101 10.87 2.37 2.91
C LEU A 101 12.09 3.26 2.67
N PRO A 102 12.83 3.69 3.69
CA PRO A 102 14.07 4.42 3.46
C PRO A 102 15.15 3.48 2.88
N LYS A 103 16.12 4.00 2.12
CA LYS A 103 17.16 3.17 1.49
C LYS A 103 18.07 2.42 2.45
N ASP A 104 18.27 2.94 3.66
CA ASP A 104 18.98 2.27 4.74
C ASP A 104 18.18 1.11 5.38
N ALA A 105 16.93 0.88 4.95
CA ALA A 105 16.15 -0.32 5.23
C ALA A 105 16.69 -1.58 4.52
N GLU A 106 17.85 -1.49 3.85
CA GLU A 106 18.68 -2.57 3.28
C GLU A 106 18.95 -3.79 4.20
N GLN A 107 18.37 -3.80 5.40
CA GLN A 107 18.52 -4.84 6.41
C GLN A 107 17.24 -5.62 6.66
N LEU A 108 16.22 -5.48 5.82
CA LEU A 108 15.06 -6.36 5.84
C LEU A 108 15.49 -7.77 5.44
N THR A 109 15.26 -8.73 6.33
CA THR A 109 15.72 -10.12 6.12
C THR A 109 14.76 -10.91 5.22
N ALA A 110 13.53 -10.42 5.06
CA ALA A 110 12.47 -10.77 4.09
C ALA A 110 11.22 -9.98 4.54
N GLY A 111 10.10 -10.10 3.84
CA GLY A 111 8.81 -9.61 4.32
C GLY A 111 7.78 -9.67 3.21
N ASP A 112 6.52 -9.72 3.58
CA ASP A 112 5.42 -9.88 2.63
C ASP A 112 4.56 -8.62 2.65
N LEU A 113 4.40 -8.02 1.48
CA LEU A 113 3.37 -7.02 1.23
C LEU A 113 2.12 -7.77 0.74
N ILE A 114 1.07 -7.72 1.54
CA ILE A 114 -0.18 -8.43 1.28
C ILE A 114 -1.26 -7.40 0.96
N LEU A 115 -2.02 -7.66 -0.09
CA LEU A 115 -3.20 -6.89 -0.45
C LEU A 115 -4.39 -7.85 -0.57
N THR A 116 -5.38 -7.63 0.28
CA THR A 116 -6.61 -8.41 0.34
C THR A 116 -7.78 -7.53 -0.09
N ARG A 117 -8.72 -8.12 -0.83
CA ARG A 117 -9.97 -7.47 -1.22
C ARG A 117 -11.14 -8.37 -0.89
N GLU A 118 -11.94 -7.92 0.07
CA GLU A 118 -13.12 -8.63 0.57
C GLU A 118 -14.39 -8.00 0.02
N GLY A 119 -15.16 -8.80 -0.72
CA GLY A 119 -16.41 -8.35 -1.31
C GLY A 119 -17.58 -8.33 -0.33
N LEU A 120 -18.57 -7.52 -0.64
CA LEU A 120 -19.83 -7.44 0.12
C LEU A 120 -20.85 -8.44 -0.46
N GLY A 121 -21.47 -9.28 0.37
CA GLY A 121 -22.51 -10.24 -0.05
C GLY A 121 -22.85 -11.26 1.04
N ASP A 122 -23.93 -12.03 0.83
CA ASP A 122 -24.27 -13.20 1.65
C ASP A 122 -24.60 -14.41 0.74
N PRO A 123 -23.70 -15.42 0.64
CA PRO A 123 -22.35 -15.42 1.22
C PRO A 123 -21.43 -14.40 0.53
N PRO A 124 -20.40 -13.88 1.22
CA PRO A 124 -19.42 -13.01 0.59
C PRO A 124 -18.72 -13.75 -0.55
N PRO A 125 -18.40 -13.08 -1.68
CA PRO A 125 -17.55 -13.67 -2.70
C PRO A 125 -16.17 -14.00 -2.10
N PRO A 126 -15.47 -15.03 -2.63
CA PRO A 126 -14.16 -15.40 -2.12
C PRO A 126 -13.19 -14.21 -2.17
N PRO A 127 -12.40 -13.97 -1.11
CA PRO A 127 -11.48 -12.86 -1.07
C PRO A 127 -10.40 -13.03 -2.16
N GLY A 128 -10.05 -11.92 -2.80
CA GLY A 128 -8.84 -11.88 -3.62
C GLY A 128 -7.65 -11.53 -2.73
N GLU A 129 -6.55 -12.27 -2.83
CA GLU A 129 -5.33 -12.01 -2.07
C GLU A 129 -4.09 -11.99 -2.97
N LEU A 130 -3.28 -10.95 -2.82
CA LEU A 130 -2.00 -10.78 -3.51
C LEU A 130 -0.87 -10.72 -2.49
N HIS A 131 0.13 -11.57 -2.68
CA HIS A 131 1.36 -11.58 -1.90
C HIS A 131 2.51 -11.10 -2.78
N CYS A 132 3.25 -10.11 -2.29
CA CYS A 132 4.45 -9.60 -2.94
C CYS A 132 5.63 -9.66 -1.98
N LEU A 133 6.65 -10.42 -2.37
CA LEU A 133 7.90 -10.53 -1.60
C LEU A 133 8.68 -9.22 -1.64
N ILE A 134 9.00 -8.71 -0.45
CA ILE A 134 9.98 -7.64 -0.30
C ILE A 134 11.36 -8.24 -0.60
N PRO A 135 12.04 -7.76 -1.67
CA PRO A 135 13.33 -8.32 -2.05
C PRO A 135 14.34 -8.15 -0.92
N ARG A 136 15.12 -9.20 -0.63
CA ARG A 136 16.30 -9.06 0.23
C ARG A 136 17.29 -8.12 -0.45
N ALA A 137 17.84 -7.17 0.29
CA ALA A 137 19.00 -6.43 -0.18
C ALA A 137 20.11 -7.43 -0.53
N GLY A 138 20.53 -7.43 -1.79
CA GLY A 138 21.68 -8.19 -2.27
C GLY A 138 22.97 -7.67 -1.66
N ASP A 139 24.00 -8.52 -1.64
CA ASP A 139 25.37 -8.20 -1.24
C ASP A 139 25.83 -6.86 -1.83
N PRO A 140 26.50 -5.95 -1.08
CA PRO A 140 26.78 -4.56 -1.49
C PRO A 140 27.84 -4.43 -2.61
N GLY A 141 28.10 -5.50 -3.38
CA GLY A 141 29.13 -5.57 -4.42
C GLY A 141 28.69 -5.12 -5.81
N THR A 142 27.40 -4.89 -6.07
CA THR A 142 26.91 -4.48 -7.41
C THR A 142 26.52 -3.00 -7.41
N THR A 143 27.43 -2.17 -7.89
CA THR A 143 27.37 -0.70 -8.05
C THR A 143 26.36 -0.22 -9.11
N MET A 144 25.20 -0.87 -9.27
CA MET A 144 24.16 -0.41 -10.19
C MET A 144 22.95 0.17 -9.44
N PRO A 145 22.54 1.42 -9.72
CA PRO A 145 21.32 2.01 -9.19
C PRO A 145 20.14 1.61 -10.09
N GLU A 146 19.86 0.31 -10.20
CA GLU A 146 18.61 -0.12 -10.83
C GLU A 146 17.51 -0.20 -9.76
N PRO A 147 16.29 0.29 -10.04
CA PRO A 147 15.15 0.05 -9.17
C PRO A 147 14.98 -1.46 -9.10
N VAL A 148 15.06 -2.03 -7.89
CA VAL A 148 15.03 -3.49 -7.75
C VAL A 148 13.72 -4.03 -8.27
N THR A 149 13.85 -4.82 -9.33
CA THR A 149 12.81 -5.63 -9.89
C THR A 149 12.30 -6.57 -8.79
N MET A 150 11.00 -6.47 -8.53
CA MET A 150 10.24 -7.18 -7.50
C MET A 150 10.67 -8.65 -7.32
N GLY A 151 10.73 -9.10 -6.07
CA GLY A 151 10.50 -10.51 -5.77
C GLY A 151 9.11 -10.90 -6.27
N LYS A 152 8.97 -12.10 -6.84
CA LYS A 152 7.74 -12.59 -7.49
C LYS A 152 6.49 -12.21 -6.68
N CYS A 153 5.54 -11.49 -7.28
CA CYS A 153 4.18 -11.40 -6.73
C CYS A 153 3.37 -12.60 -7.21
N TRP A 154 2.52 -13.16 -6.37
CA TRP A 154 1.55 -14.18 -6.77
C TRP A 154 0.17 -13.88 -6.18
N VAL A 155 -0.85 -14.37 -6.87
CA VAL A 155 -2.22 -14.42 -6.38
C VAL A 155 -2.36 -15.73 -5.62
N GLU A 156 -2.80 -15.67 -4.37
CA GLU A 156 -3.30 -16.86 -3.68
C GLU A 156 -4.82 -16.88 -3.92
N THR A 157 -5.25 -17.74 -4.83
CA THR A 157 -6.68 -18.05 -4.99
C THR A 157 -6.98 -19.26 -4.13
N GLU A 158 -7.86 -19.12 -3.13
CA GLU A 158 -8.47 -20.28 -2.46
C GLU A 158 -9.15 -21.15 -3.54
N GLU A 159 -8.53 -22.29 -3.85
CA GLU A 159 -9.07 -23.30 -4.74
C GLU A 159 -10.33 -23.87 -4.09
N SER A 160 -11.49 -23.63 -4.71
CA SER A 160 -12.82 -24.04 -4.25
C SER A 160 -13.08 -25.53 -4.49
#